data_AF-A0A371DAG0-F1
#
_entry.id   AF-A0A371DAG0-F1
#
_cell.length_a   1.000
_cell.length_b   1.000
_cell.length_c   1.000
_cell.angle_alpha   90.00
_cell.angle_beta   90.00
_cell.angle_gamma   90.00
#
_symmetry.space_group_name_H-M   'P 1'
#
loop_
_entity.id
_entity.type
_entity.pdbx_description
1 polymer ?
#
loop_
_entity_poly.entity_id
_entity_poly.type
_entity_poly.pdbx_seq_one_letter_code
_entity_poly.pdbx_strand_id
1 'polypeptide(L)'
;MCPNSCIAYTGPYANLHRCPKCHEHAERYETIAGKRVPRRTFDTHPLGPQAQALFASADNAERMHHRAEALKKLQDAMDAGDTPDIADDCFFGNDYLDAAGDTIKPDDLTLMFSVDGAQLYKMKQSDCWIYVWVLLDLSPKDRYKKRYVLP
;
A
#
# COMPACT_ATOMS: atom_id res chain seq x y z
N MET A 1 -6.71 2.03 18.21
CA MET A 1 -5.75 0.92 18.34
C MET A 1 -5.69 0.44 19.79
N CYS A 2 -5.13 -0.74 20.04
CA CYS A 2 -4.74 -1.15 21.39
C CYS A 2 -3.74 -0.11 21.98
N PRO A 3 -3.85 0.27 23.27
CA PRO A 3 -2.85 1.14 23.91
C PRO A 3 -1.41 0.62 23.78
N ASN A 4 -1.24 -0.70 23.79
CA ASN A 4 0.04 -1.39 23.63
C ASN A 4 0.41 -1.67 22.16
N SER A 5 -0.25 -1.02 21.20
CA SER A 5 -0.03 -1.16 19.74
C SER A 5 -0.16 -2.57 19.15
N CYS A 6 -0.72 -3.56 19.88
CA CYS A 6 -0.78 -4.95 19.41
C CYS A 6 -1.69 -5.16 18.20
N ILE A 7 -2.81 -4.41 18.13
CA ILE A 7 -3.80 -4.50 17.05
C ILE A 7 -4.43 -3.13 16.75
N ALA A 8 -4.90 -2.97 15.51
CA ALA A 8 -5.92 -1.99 15.16
C ALA A 8 -7.32 -2.59 15.34
N TYR A 9 -8.26 -1.80 15.85
CA TYR A 9 -9.67 -2.22 16.01
C TYR A 9 -10.44 -1.94 14.72
N THR A 10 -10.01 -2.57 13.64
CA THR A 10 -10.57 -2.49 12.28
C THR A 10 -10.80 -3.91 11.75
N GLY A 11 -11.57 -4.04 10.66
CA GLY A 11 -11.81 -5.34 10.02
C GLY A 11 -12.29 -6.42 11.01
N PRO A 12 -11.60 -7.58 11.11
CA PRO A 12 -11.98 -8.66 12.02
C PRO A 12 -12.06 -8.26 13.50
N TYR A 13 -11.34 -7.21 13.91
CA TYR A 13 -11.31 -6.74 15.30
C TYR A 13 -12.23 -5.54 15.56
N ALA A 14 -13.02 -5.11 14.57
CA ALA A 14 -13.81 -3.87 14.65
C ALA A 14 -14.79 -3.83 15.84
N ASN A 15 -15.36 -4.98 16.19
CA ASN A 15 -16.35 -5.10 17.26
C ASN A 15 -15.74 -5.43 18.63
N LEU A 16 -14.41 -5.58 18.72
CA LEU A 16 -13.76 -5.85 19.99
C LEU A 16 -13.66 -4.59 20.85
N HIS A 17 -13.89 -4.79 22.16
CA HIS A 17 -13.69 -3.78 23.19
C HIS A 17 -12.42 -4.00 24.01
N ARG A 18 -11.85 -5.20 23.95
CA ARG A 18 -10.59 -5.56 24.61
C ARG A 18 -9.63 -6.17 23.61
N CYS A 19 -8.35 -5.95 23.83
CA CYS A 19 -7.32 -6.51 22.96
C CYS A 19 -7.20 -8.03 23.21
N PRO A 20 -7.24 -8.87 22.16
CA PRO A 20 -7.10 -10.32 22.29
C PRO A 20 -5.62 -10.78 22.33
N LYS A 21 -4.66 -9.85 22.16
CA LYS A 21 -3.23 -10.17 22.01
C LYS A 21 -2.35 -9.77 23.20
N CYS A 22 -2.69 -8.71 23.91
CA CYS A 22 -1.90 -8.28 25.07
C CYS A 22 -2.31 -9.05 26.34
N HIS A 23 -1.35 -9.29 27.22
CA HIS A 23 -1.58 -9.99 28.49
C HIS A 23 -2.62 -9.30 29.38
N GLU A 24 -2.68 -7.96 29.39
CA GLU A 24 -3.63 -7.24 30.24
C GLU A 24 -5.04 -7.13 29.65
N HIS A 25 -5.28 -7.68 28.45
CA HIS A 25 -6.55 -7.51 27.71
C HIS A 25 -7.04 -6.06 27.69
N ALA A 26 -6.13 -5.12 27.41
CA ALA A 26 -6.36 -3.69 27.53
C ALA A 26 -7.66 -3.24 26.86
N GLU A 27 -8.48 -2.50 27.62
CA GLU A 27 -9.69 -1.87 27.12
C GLU A 27 -9.37 -0.91 25.97
N ARG A 28 -10.22 -0.92 24.93
CA ARG A 28 -10.18 -0.02 23.78
C ARG A 28 -10.57 1.41 24.16
N TYR A 29 -11.48 1.54 25.12
CA TYR A 29 -12.09 2.80 25.51
C TYR A 29 -11.83 3.10 26.97
N GLU A 30 -11.83 4.38 27.30
CA GLU A 30 -11.92 4.90 28.66
C GLU A 30 -13.15 5.80 28.78
N THR A 31 -13.61 6.04 30.01
CA THR A 31 -14.76 6.91 30.26
C THR A 31 -14.29 8.26 30.77
N ILE A 32 -14.47 9.31 29.98
CA ILE A 32 -14.13 10.69 30.33
C ILE A 32 -15.43 11.50 30.32
N ALA A 33 -15.77 12.12 31.46
CA ALA A 33 -17.01 12.89 31.62
C ALA A 33 -18.27 12.12 31.16
N GLY A 34 -18.35 10.82 31.48
CA GLY A 34 -19.48 9.95 31.11
C GLY A 34 -19.49 9.46 29.65
N LYS A 35 -18.52 9.86 28.83
CA LYS A 35 -18.42 9.44 27.42
C LYS A 35 -17.34 8.39 27.22
N ARG A 36 -17.60 7.39 26.37
CA ARG A 36 -16.60 6.41 25.93
C ARG A 36 -15.68 7.07 24.90
N VAL A 37 -14.42 7.25 25.25
CA VAL A 37 -13.38 7.84 24.39
C VAL A 37 -12.37 6.75 24.04
N PRO A 38 -11.95 6.59 22.77
CA PRO A 38 -10.89 5.64 22.41
C PRO A 38 -9.57 6.01 23.12
N ARG A 39 -8.94 5.05 23.78
CA ARG A 39 -7.67 5.27 24.51
C ARG A 39 -6.47 5.52 23.60
N ARG A 40 -6.54 5.10 22.34
CA ARG A 40 -5.52 5.34 21.32
C ARG A 40 -6.15 5.38 19.94
N THR A 41 -5.90 6.44 19.19
CA THR A 41 -6.30 6.60 17.78
C THR A 41 -5.07 6.53 16.89
N PHE A 42 -5.30 6.40 15.58
CA PHE A 42 -4.27 6.45 14.56
C PHE A 42 -4.90 7.01 13.29
N ASP A 43 -4.19 7.91 12.63
CA ASP A 43 -4.64 8.51 11.39
C ASP A 43 -4.32 7.56 10.23
N THR A 44 -5.34 7.17 9.48
CA THR A 44 -5.18 6.25 8.34
C THR A 44 -5.57 6.97 7.06
N HIS A 45 -4.68 6.92 6.08
CA HIS A 45 -4.95 7.39 4.72
C HIS A 45 -5.31 6.18 3.86
N PRO A 46 -6.61 5.90 3.62
CA PRO A 46 -6.99 4.71 2.89
C PRO A 46 -6.50 4.80 1.44
N LEU A 47 -5.87 3.73 0.95
CA LEU A 47 -5.34 3.70 -0.41
C LEU A 47 -6.45 3.76 -1.47
N GLY A 48 -7.56 3.06 -1.25
CA GLY A 48 -8.65 2.95 -2.24
C GLY A 48 -9.14 4.30 -2.79
N PRO A 49 -9.57 5.25 -1.93
CA PRO A 49 -10.00 6.57 -2.39
C PRO A 49 -8.89 7.37 -3.10
N GLN A 50 -7.63 7.22 -2.68
CA GLN A 50 -6.50 7.89 -3.32
C GLN A 50 -6.25 7.34 -4.72
N ALA A 51 -6.31 6.00 -4.89
CA ALA A 51 -6.21 5.35 -6.18
C ALA A 51 -7.38 5.72 -7.11
N GLN A 52 -8.62 5.72 -6.60
CA GLN A 52 -9.79 6.15 -7.36
C GLN A 52 -9.68 7.60 -7.86
N ALA A 53 -9.12 8.49 -7.04
CA ALA A 53 -8.91 9.89 -7.44
C ALA A 53 -7.92 10.03 -8.61
N LEU A 54 -6.97 9.11 -8.78
CA LEU A 54 -6.06 9.11 -9.92
C LEU A 54 -6.81 8.78 -11.21
N PHE A 55 -7.72 7.81 -11.20
CA PHE A 55 -8.53 7.48 -12.38
C PHE A 55 -9.59 8.53 -12.71
N ALA A 56 -9.90 9.46 -11.80
CA ALA A 56 -10.88 10.52 -12.04
C ALA A 56 -10.41 11.61 -13.03
N SER A 57 -9.12 11.63 -13.39
CA SER A 57 -8.56 12.56 -14.37
C SER A 57 -8.07 11.80 -15.60
N ALA A 58 -8.41 12.28 -16.80
CA ALA A 58 -8.01 11.63 -18.05
C ALA A 58 -6.48 11.45 -18.19
N ASP A 59 -5.69 12.49 -17.88
CA ASP A 59 -4.21 12.41 -17.96
C ASP A 59 -3.65 11.41 -16.95
N ASN A 60 -4.16 11.40 -15.71
CA ASN A 60 -3.70 10.42 -14.71
C ASN A 60 -4.16 9.00 -15.08
N ALA A 61 -5.38 8.83 -15.57
CA ALA A 61 -5.91 7.53 -16.00
C ALA A 61 -5.06 6.94 -17.13
N GLU A 62 -4.69 7.75 -18.13
CA GLU A 62 -3.75 7.35 -19.18
C GLU A 62 -2.41 6.88 -18.59
N ARG A 63 -1.82 7.64 -17.66
CA ARG A 63 -0.57 7.25 -16.99
C ARG A 63 -0.69 5.95 -16.20
N MET A 64 -1.83 5.70 -15.57
CA MET A 64 -2.11 4.48 -14.79
C MET A 64 -2.26 3.24 -15.67
N HIS A 65 -2.28 3.37 -17.00
CA HIS A 65 -2.29 2.22 -17.91
C HIS A 65 -0.88 1.75 -18.31
N HIS A 66 0.20 2.36 -17.80
CA HIS A 66 1.58 2.00 -18.17
C HIS A 66 1.88 0.51 -17.98
N ARG A 67 1.41 -0.10 -16.88
CA ARG A 67 1.58 -1.55 -16.63
C ARG A 67 1.00 -2.41 -17.75
N ALA A 68 -0.24 -2.14 -18.14
CA ALA A 68 -0.92 -2.88 -19.20
C ALA A 68 -0.19 -2.72 -20.55
N GLU A 69 0.25 -1.51 -20.86
CA GLU A 69 1.00 -1.23 -22.09
C GLU A 69 2.38 -1.92 -22.10
N ALA A 70 3.10 -1.89 -20.98
CA ALA A 70 4.41 -2.52 -20.83
C ALA A 70 4.30 -4.05 -20.99
N LEU A 71 3.31 -4.67 -20.34
CA LEU A 71 3.06 -6.10 -20.46
C LEU A 71 2.67 -6.52 -21.87
N LYS A 72 1.83 -5.72 -22.54
CA LYS A 72 1.47 -5.98 -23.95
C LYS A 72 2.71 -5.96 -24.85
N LYS A 73 3.56 -4.94 -24.72
CA LYS A 73 4.80 -4.83 -25.49
C LYS A 73 5.74 -6.01 -25.22
N LEU A 74 5.84 -6.44 -23.96
CA LEU A 74 6.64 -7.60 -23.59
C LEU A 74 6.11 -8.88 -24.23
N GLN A 75 4.79 -9.11 -24.16
CA GLN A 75 4.17 -10.27 -24.78
C GLN A 75 4.35 -10.26 -26.30
N ASP A 76 4.10 -9.12 -26.96
CA ASP A 76 4.28 -8.97 -28.41
C ASP A 76 5.74 -9.28 -28.83
N ALA A 77 6.73 -8.88 -28.03
CA ALA A 77 8.14 -9.20 -28.26
C ALA A 77 8.43 -10.70 -28.08
N MET A 78 7.92 -11.30 -27.00
CA MET A 78 8.09 -12.74 -26.73
C MET A 78 7.46 -13.60 -27.83
N ASP A 79 6.28 -13.22 -28.32
CA ASP A 79 5.57 -13.91 -29.42
C ASP A 79 6.34 -13.80 -30.75
N ALA A 80 7.09 -12.71 -30.95
CA ALA A 80 7.99 -12.54 -32.08
C ALA A 80 9.33 -13.31 -31.94
N GLY A 81 9.57 -13.93 -30.78
CA GLY A 81 10.82 -14.63 -30.46
C GLY A 81 11.92 -13.72 -29.92
N ASP A 82 11.61 -12.45 -29.63
CA ASP A 82 12.53 -11.52 -29.00
C ASP A 82 12.50 -11.69 -27.48
N THR A 83 13.68 -11.76 -26.87
CA THR A 83 13.81 -11.74 -25.40
C THR A 83 14.50 -10.44 -25.02
N PRO A 84 13.89 -9.57 -24.19
CA PRO A 84 14.55 -8.35 -23.75
C PRO A 84 15.81 -8.69 -22.96
N ASP A 85 16.97 -8.20 -23.42
CA ASP A 85 18.23 -8.34 -22.69
C ASP A 85 18.25 -7.55 -21.36
N ILE A 86 17.35 -6.56 -21.23
CA ILE A 86 17.24 -5.68 -20.07
C ILE A 86 15.79 -5.66 -19.61
N ALA A 87 15.57 -5.94 -18.32
CA ALA A 87 14.29 -5.73 -17.67
C ALA A 87 14.08 -4.22 -17.46
N ASP A 88 13.14 -3.62 -18.20
CA ASP A 88 12.85 -2.18 -18.15
C ASP A 88 11.96 -1.81 -16.94
N ASP A 89 11.18 -2.77 -16.44
CA ASP A 89 10.29 -2.56 -15.30
C ASP A 89 10.17 -3.84 -14.44
N CYS A 90 9.62 -3.70 -13.24
CA CYS A 90 9.40 -4.78 -12.28
C CYS A 90 8.50 -5.92 -12.80
N PHE A 91 7.70 -5.66 -13.84
CA PHE A 91 6.78 -6.63 -14.43
C PHE A 91 7.44 -7.67 -15.34
N PHE A 92 8.72 -7.47 -15.67
CA PHE A 92 9.49 -8.36 -16.55
C PHE A 92 10.05 -9.57 -15.77
N GLY A 93 9.94 -9.57 -14.45
CA GLY A 93 10.37 -10.70 -13.62
C GLY A 93 9.42 -11.89 -13.74
N ASN A 94 9.97 -13.10 -13.76
CA ASN A 94 9.19 -14.35 -13.86
C ASN A 94 8.11 -14.44 -12.78
N ASP A 95 8.42 -14.08 -11.53
CA ASP A 95 7.44 -14.09 -10.44
C ASP A 95 6.17 -13.26 -10.76
N TYR A 96 6.34 -12.14 -11.46
CA TYR A 96 5.22 -11.32 -11.89
C TYR A 96 4.48 -11.97 -13.06
N LEU A 97 5.21 -12.44 -14.08
CA LEU A 97 4.63 -13.06 -15.27
C LEU A 97 3.83 -14.32 -14.93
N ASP A 98 4.35 -15.16 -14.03
CA ASP A 98 3.69 -16.36 -13.53
C ASP A 98 2.40 -16.03 -12.75
N ALA A 99 2.37 -14.88 -12.07
CA ALA A 99 1.20 -14.41 -11.33
C ALA A 99 0.19 -13.66 -12.22
N ALA A 100 0.62 -13.10 -13.35
CA ALA A 100 -0.21 -12.32 -14.25
C ALA A 100 -1.28 -13.20 -14.93
N GLY A 101 -2.50 -12.67 -15.04
CA GLY A 101 -3.64 -13.40 -15.60
C GLY A 101 -4.38 -14.23 -14.55
N ASP A 102 -3.69 -15.10 -13.81
CA ASP A 102 -4.33 -15.99 -12.84
C ASP A 102 -4.55 -15.33 -11.47
N THR A 103 -3.52 -14.71 -10.90
CA THR A 103 -3.58 -14.05 -9.60
C THR A 103 -3.81 -12.56 -9.75
N ILE A 104 -3.05 -11.92 -10.65
CA ILE A 104 -3.11 -10.49 -10.92
C ILE A 104 -3.92 -10.28 -12.19
N LYS A 105 -5.13 -9.73 -12.07
CA LYS A 105 -6.01 -9.48 -13.21
C LYS A 105 -5.61 -8.20 -13.97
N PRO A 106 -6.02 -8.07 -15.25
CA PRO A 106 -5.72 -6.88 -16.05
C PRO A 106 -6.19 -5.57 -15.41
N ASP A 107 -7.32 -5.59 -14.71
CA ASP A 107 -7.91 -4.40 -14.07
C ASP A 107 -7.48 -4.22 -12.60
N ASP A 108 -6.66 -5.12 -12.06
CA ASP A 108 -6.11 -4.98 -10.71
C ASP A 108 -5.00 -3.92 -10.68
N LEU A 109 -4.82 -3.28 -9.52
CA LEU A 109 -3.67 -2.39 -9.29
C LEU A 109 -2.52 -3.15 -8.65
N THR A 110 -1.31 -2.93 -9.17
CA THR A 110 -0.08 -3.44 -8.55
C THR A 110 0.59 -2.31 -7.74
N LEU A 111 0.89 -2.63 -6.48
CA LEU A 111 1.37 -1.67 -5.50
C LEU A 111 2.63 -2.20 -4.85
N MET A 112 3.60 -1.33 -4.59
CA MET A 112 4.70 -1.62 -3.68
C MET A 112 4.42 -0.93 -2.34
N PHE A 113 4.36 -1.74 -1.28
CA PHE A 113 4.33 -1.27 0.09
C PHE A 113 5.77 -1.14 0.60
N SER A 114 6.20 0.09 0.86
CA SER A 114 7.50 0.34 1.49
C SER A 114 7.27 0.83 2.91
N VAL A 115 7.96 0.22 3.87
CA VAL A 115 7.87 0.59 5.28
C VAL A 115 9.25 0.54 5.90
N ASP A 116 9.61 1.60 6.63
CA ASP A 116 10.88 1.66 7.36
C ASP A 116 10.72 2.37 8.70
N GLY A 117 11.58 2.03 9.65
CA GLY A 117 11.70 2.71 10.93
C GLY A 117 12.53 3.98 10.75
N ALA A 118 12.04 5.12 11.25
CA ALA A 118 12.78 6.37 11.20
C ALA A 118 13.21 6.81 12.59
N GLN A 119 14.51 6.95 12.86
CA GLN A 119 15.02 7.47 14.13
C GLN A 119 14.96 9.00 14.16
N LEU A 120 13.79 9.56 14.48
CA LEU A 120 13.56 11.02 14.41
C LEU A 120 14.32 11.83 15.47
N TYR A 121 14.74 11.20 16.57
CA TYR A 121 15.41 11.89 17.68
C TYR A 121 16.73 11.22 18.04
N LYS A 122 17.80 12.01 18.27
CA LYS A 122 19.13 11.46 18.58
C LYS A 122 19.19 10.64 19.88
N MET A 123 18.40 11.02 20.90
CA MET A 123 18.48 10.43 22.24
C MET A 123 17.12 9.94 22.77
N LYS A 124 16.30 9.34 21.91
CA LYS A 124 15.05 8.67 22.29
C LYS A 124 14.87 7.46 21.38
N GLN A 125 14.50 6.29 21.90
CA GLN A 125 14.10 5.16 21.05
C GLN A 125 12.95 5.62 20.14
N SER A 126 13.13 5.53 18.83
CA SER A 126 12.04 5.85 17.90
C SER A 126 11.07 4.70 17.80
N ASP A 127 9.79 5.02 17.96
CA ASP A 127 8.65 4.16 17.72
C ASP A 127 7.89 4.57 16.44
N CYS A 128 8.52 5.39 15.58
CA CYS A 128 7.93 5.88 14.34
C CYS A 128 8.27 4.98 13.14
N TRP A 129 7.22 4.56 12.44
CA TRP A 129 7.31 3.86 11.18
C TRP A 129 6.71 4.75 10.09
N ILE A 130 7.45 4.93 9.01
CA ILE A 130 6.96 5.60 7.81
C ILE A 130 6.62 4.50 6.83
N TYR A 131 5.39 4.51 6.33
CA TYR A 131 5.01 3.69 5.20
C TYR A 131 4.60 4.58 4.04
N VAL A 132 4.86 4.09 2.83
CA VAL A 132 4.42 4.72 1.58
C VAL A 132 3.94 3.65 0.62
N TRP A 133 2.97 4.02 -0.20
CA TRP A 133 2.52 3.25 -1.34
C TRP A 133 3.14 3.82 -2.60
N VAL A 134 3.80 2.96 -3.37
CA VAL A 134 4.27 3.27 -4.72
C VAL A 134 3.37 2.54 -5.71
N LEU A 135 2.79 3.31 -6.63
CA LEU A 135 1.90 2.80 -7.66
C LEU A 135 2.73 2.24 -8.81
N LEU A 136 2.80 0.92 -8.94
CA LEU A 136 3.57 0.31 -10.01
C LEU A 136 2.87 0.50 -11.37
N ASP A 137 1.56 0.72 -11.39
CA ASP A 137 0.80 1.04 -12.60
C ASP A 137 1.22 2.33 -13.32
N LEU A 138 1.97 3.23 -12.66
CA LEU A 138 2.58 4.41 -13.29
C LEU A 138 3.96 4.05 -13.84
N SER A 139 4.45 4.74 -14.87
CA SER A 139 5.82 4.50 -15.38
C SER A 139 6.92 4.74 -14.33
N PRO A 140 8.13 4.13 -14.47
CA PRO A 140 9.28 4.43 -13.60
C PRO A 140 9.64 5.92 -13.53
N LYS A 141 9.33 6.69 -14.58
CA LYS A 141 9.52 8.15 -14.64
C LYS A 141 8.58 8.90 -13.71
N ASP A 142 7.38 8.38 -13.49
CA ASP A 142 6.31 9.03 -12.74
C ASP A 142 6.17 8.47 -11.31
N ARG A 143 6.24 7.15 -11.10
CA ARG A 143 5.83 6.50 -9.83
C ARG A 143 6.59 6.95 -8.57
N TYR A 144 7.79 7.51 -8.73
CA TYR A 144 8.60 8.04 -7.61
C TYR A 144 8.53 9.57 -7.46
N LYS A 145 7.72 10.25 -8.27
CA LYS A 145 7.49 11.69 -8.10
C LYS A 145 6.58 11.90 -6.90
N LYS A 146 6.85 12.94 -6.11
CA LYS A 146 6.08 13.31 -4.91
C LYS A 146 4.55 13.29 -5.11
N ARG A 147 4.08 13.67 -6.31
CA ARG A 147 2.64 13.66 -6.67
C ARG A 147 2.00 12.27 -6.61
N TYR A 148 2.79 11.22 -6.82
CA TYR A 148 2.31 9.86 -7.05
C TYR A 148 2.76 8.85 -5.98
N VAL A 149 3.60 9.27 -5.04
CA VAL A 149 3.91 8.49 -3.83
C VAL A 149 2.84 8.81 -2.78
N LEU A 150 2.04 7.82 -2.42
CA LEU A 150 0.90 7.99 -1.52
C LEU A 150 1.28 7.62 -0.08
N PRO A 151 0.80 8.36 0.93
CA PRO A 151 0.97 8.02 2.34
C PRO A 151 0.08 6.86 2.78
#